data_AF-R6FDU9-F1
#
_entry.id   AF-R6FDU9-F1
#
_cell.length_a   1.000
_cell.length_b   1.000
_cell.length_c   1.000
_cell.angle_alpha   90.00
_cell.angle_beta   90.00
_cell.angle_gamma   90.00
#
_symmetry.space_group_name_H-M   'P 1'
#
loop_
_entity.id
_entity.type
_entity.pdbx_description
1 polymer ?
#
loop_
_entity_poly.entity_id
_entity_poly.type
_entity_poly.pdbx_seq_one_letter_code
_entity_poly.pdbx_strand_id
1 'polypeptide(L)'
;MKHLLKVILVAVVILAFCFGLYLLSDLWDAPVLRFLNYTIIGAASGIYAGPRLAPEVDKEKYRMTSKKWILSIVGVIVVAALLSWLIEGRLW
;
A
#
# COMPACT_ATOMS: atom_id res chain seq x y z
N MET A 1 -23.77 -6.30 -11.73
CA MET A 1 -22.90 -7.49 -11.70
C MET A 1 -21.47 -7.23 -12.17
N LYS A 2 -21.21 -6.67 -13.36
CA LYS A 2 -19.84 -6.46 -13.88
C LYS A 2 -18.93 -5.61 -12.98
N HIS A 3 -19.44 -4.56 -12.33
CA HIS A 3 -18.64 -3.71 -11.42
C HIS A 3 -18.28 -4.44 -10.12
N LEU A 4 -19.23 -5.15 -9.52
CA LEU A 4 -19.03 -5.91 -8.29
C LEU A 4 -17.95 -6.98 -8.47
N LEU A 5 -17.99 -7.70 -9.59
CA LEU A 5 -17.00 -8.72 -9.93
C LEU A 5 -15.58 -8.15 -10.09
N LYS A 6 -15.45 -6.97 -10.70
CA LYS A 6 -14.16 -6.26 -10.80
C LYS A 6 -13.59 -5.88 -9.44
N VAL A 7 -14.44 -5.36 -8.55
CA VAL A 7 -14.02 -4.98 -7.19
C VAL A 7 -13.55 -6.21 -6.40
N ILE A 8 -14.29 -7.32 -6.49
CA ILE A 8 -13.92 -8.58 -5.84
C ILE A 8 -12.58 -9.10 -6.37
N LEU A 9 -12.39 -9.09 -7.70
CA LEU A 9 -11.14 -9.54 -8.31
C LEU A 9 -9.95 -8.71 -7.83
N VAL A 10 -10.09 -7.38 -7.80
CA VAL A 10 -9.04 -6.48 -7.30
C VAL A 10 -8.75 -6.75 -5.82
N ALA A 11 -9.77 -6.94 -5.00
CA ALA A 11 -9.60 -7.28 -3.58
C ALA A 11 -8.85 -8.61 -3.40
N VAL A 12 -9.21 -9.65 -4.16
CA VAL A 12 -8.54 -10.96 -4.13
C VAL A 12 -7.07 -10.84 -4.53
N VAL A 13 -6.76 -10.07 -5.57
CA VAL A 13 -5.36 -9.85 -6.01
C VAL A 13 -4.55 -9.14 -4.93
N ILE A 14 -5.11 -8.09 -4.30
CA ILE A 14 -4.44 -7.37 -3.21
C ILE A 14 -4.21 -8.31 -2.01
N LEU A 15 -5.21 -9.09 -1.63
CA LEU A 15 -5.11 -10.04 -0.52
C LEU A 15 -4.07 -11.13 -0.80
N ALA A 16 -4.06 -11.70 -2.01
CA ALA A 16 -3.07 -12.70 -2.41
C ALA A 16 -1.64 -12.11 -2.39
N PHE A 17 -1.48 -10.88 -2.85
CA PHE A 17 -0.19 -10.18 -2.80
C PHE A 17 0.27 -9.92 -1.36
N CYS A 18 -0.63 -9.43 -0.49
CA CYS A 18 -0.32 -9.21 0.93
C CYS A 18 -0.01 -10.53 1.65
N PHE A 19 -0.72 -11.61 1.32
CA PHE A 19 -0.44 -12.93 1.89
C PHE A 19 0.93 -13.47 1.44
N GLY A 20 1.28 -13.29 0.16
CA GLY A 20 2.60 -13.64 -0.36
C GLY A 20 3.73 -12.87 0.33
N LEU A 21 3.56 -11.55 0.52
CA LEU A 21 4.53 -10.74 1.28
C LEU A 21 4.68 -11.20 2.72
N TYR A 22 3.58 -11.58 3.37
CA TYR A 22 3.60 -12.11 4.72
C TYR A 22 4.42 -13.41 4.81
N LEU A 23 4.15 -14.37 3.93
CA LEU A 23 4.90 -15.63 3.88
C LEU A 23 6.38 -15.42 3.57
N LEU A 24 6.70 -14.58 2.60
CA LEU A 24 8.08 -14.25 2.24
C LEU A 24 8.82 -13.56 3.38
N SER A 25 8.13 -12.69 4.14
CA SER A 25 8.70 -12.06 5.32
C SER A 25 9.11 -13.08 6.37
N ASP A 26 8.32 -14.14 6.56
CA ASP A 26 8.58 -15.18 7.56
C ASP A 26 9.67 -16.15 7.09
N LEU A 27 9.62 -16.55 5.81
CA LEU A 27 10.59 -17.44 5.17
C LEU A 27 12.00 -16.85 5.07
N TRP A 28 12.10 -15.55 4.79
CA TRP A 28 13.38 -14.85 4.64
C TRP A 28 13.78 -14.04 5.86
N ASP A 29 13.01 -14.11 6.95
CA ASP A 29 13.23 -13.31 8.16
C ASP A 29 13.47 -11.83 7.84
N ALA A 30 12.72 -11.32 6.86
CA ALA A 30 12.94 -10.01 6.26
C ALA A 30 11.91 -8.99 6.78
N PRO A 31 12.23 -8.23 7.86
CA PRO A 31 11.28 -7.31 8.47
C PRO A 31 10.77 -6.23 7.51
N VAL A 32 11.56 -5.85 6.50
CA VAL A 32 11.13 -4.88 5.48
C VAL A 32 9.87 -5.34 4.74
N LEU A 33 9.72 -6.65 4.50
CA LEU A 33 8.55 -7.20 3.82
C LEU A 33 7.31 -7.16 4.71
N ARG A 34 7.47 -7.37 6.03
CA ARG A 34 6.41 -7.20 7.02
C ARG A 34 5.91 -5.76 7.07
N PHE A 35 6.84 -4.80 7.20
CA PHE A 35 6.49 -3.37 7.23
C PHE A 35 5.95 -2.88 5.89
N LEU A 36 6.40 -3.43 4.77
CA LEU A 36 5.86 -3.15 3.44
C LEU A 36 4.40 -3.59 3.36
N ASN A 37 4.07 -4.77 3.88
CA ASN A 37 2.71 -5.27 3.93
C ASN A 37 1.78 -4.32 4.71
N TYR A 38 2.21 -3.90 5.91
CA TYR A 38 1.42 -2.97 6.73
C TYR A 38 1.25 -1.59 6.09
N THR A 39 2.32 -1.05 5.50
CA THR A 39 2.27 0.27 4.84
C THR A 39 1.45 0.27 3.57
N ILE A 40 1.43 -0.82 2.79
CA ILE A 40 0.55 -0.96 1.62
C ILE A 40 -0.92 -0.87 2.01
N ILE A 41 -1.32 -1.55 3.10
CA ILE A 41 -2.70 -1.49 3.60
C ILE A 41 -3.08 -0.05 4.00
N GLY A 42 -2.19 0.64 4.72
CA GLY A 42 -2.39 2.04 5.10
C GLY A 42 -2.44 2.99 3.90
N ALA A 43 -1.57 2.80 2.92
CA ALA A 43 -1.56 3.62 1.71
C ALA A 43 -2.80 3.39 0.85
N ALA A 44 -3.24 2.15 0.69
CA ALA A 44 -4.45 1.83 -0.05
C ALA A 44 -5.68 2.53 0.56
N SER A 45 -5.84 2.50 1.89
CA SER A 45 -6.95 3.19 2.55
C SER A 45 -6.90 4.70 2.32
N GLY A 46 -5.72 5.33 2.43
CA GLY A 46 -5.53 6.76 2.17
C GLY A 46 -5.81 7.16 0.72
N ILE A 47 -5.36 6.38 -0.26
CA ILE A 47 -5.57 6.63 -1.69
C ILE A 47 -7.05 6.54 -2.07
N TYR A 48 -7.79 5.59 -1.50
CA TYR A 48 -9.23 5.43 -1.78
C TYR A 48 -10.10 6.41 -0.98
N ALA A 49 -9.74 6.71 0.27
CA ALA A 49 -10.53 7.59 1.14
C ALA A 49 -10.29 9.07 0.83
N GLY A 50 -9.06 9.48 0.55
CA GLY A 50 -8.68 10.89 0.36
C GLY A 50 -9.54 11.64 -0.66
N PRO A 51 -9.65 11.17 -1.92
CA PRO A 51 -10.48 11.82 -2.93
C PRO A 51 -11.98 11.84 -2.59
N ARG A 52 -12.43 10.90 -1.75
CA ARG A 52 -13.84 10.75 -1.38
C ARG A 52 -14.22 11.62 -0.18
N LEU A 53 -13.26 11.90 0.70
CA LEU A 53 -13.43 12.75 1.89
C LEU A 53 -13.03 14.21 1.64
N ALA A 54 -12.35 14.51 0.52
CA ALA A 54 -11.93 15.87 0.20
C ALA A 54 -13.12 16.79 -0.13
N PRO A 55 -13.07 18.07 0.31
CA PRO A 55 -13.99 19.11 -0.14
C PRO A 55 -13.98 19.24 -1.67
N GLU A 56 -15.11 19.64 -2.27
CA GLU A 56 -15.25 19.74 -3.73
C GLU A 56 -14.23 20.65 -4.39
N VAL A 57 -13.84 21.72 -3.69
CA VAL A 57 -12.83 22.69 -4.13
C VAL A 57 -11.43 22.05 -4.26
N ASP A 58 -11.16 20.98 -3.52
CA ASP A 58 -9.86 20.29 -3.48
C ASP A 58 -9.85 18.96 -4.26
N LYS A 59 -10.98 18.49 -4.79
CA LYS A 59 -11.06 17.18 -5.49
C LYS A 59 -10.04 17.05 -6.62
N GLU A 60 -9.72 18.14 -7.32
CA GLU A 60 -8.73 18.15 -8.39
C GLU A 60 -7.29 17.97 -7.85
N LYS A 61 -7.00 18.53 -6.67
CA LYS A 61 -5.74 18.31 -5.95
C LYS A 61 -5.58 16.87 -5.48
N TYR A 62 -6.66 16.18 -5.13
CA TYR A 62 -6.64 14.75 -4.76
C TYR A 62 -6.76 13.81 -5.95
N ARG A 63 -6.94 14.33 -7.18
CA ARG A 63 -6.96 13.51 -8.38
C ARG A 63 -5.64 12.76 -8.51
N MET A 64 -5.76 11.45 -8.57
CA MET A 64 -4.61 10.57 -8.69
C MET A 64 -4.07 10.61 -10.11
N THR A 65 -2.85 11.10 -10.27
CA THR A 65 -2.11 11.13 -11.54
C THR A 65 -1.01 10.08 -11.50
N SER A 66 -0.50 9.65 -12.66
CA SER A 66 0.58 8.66 -12.73
C SER A 66 1.80 9.07 -11.88
N LYS A 67 2.15 10.35 -11.87
CA LYS A 67 3.25 10.89 -11.04
C LYS A 67 2.98 10.71 -9.55
N LYS A 68 1.76 11.01 -9.07
CA LYS A 68 1.38 10.81 -7.66
C LYS A 68 1.34 9.31 -7.30
N TRP A 69 0.93 8.46 -8.23
CA TRP A 69 0.96 7.01 -8.08
C TRP A 69 2.39 6.49 -7.84
N ILE A 70 3.33 6.89 -8.70
CA ILE A 70 4.74 6.52 -8.56
C ILE A 70 5.30 7.05 -7.24
N LEU A 71 5.03 8.32 -6.91
CA LEU A 71 5.51 8.93 -5.66
C LEU A 71 4.95 8.19 -4.42
N SER A 72 3.69 7.74 -4.49
CA SER A 72 3.08 6.98 -3.40
C SER A 72 3.71 5.59 -3.25
N ILE A 73 4.00 4.89 -4.35
CA ILE A 73 4.70 3.59 -4.30
C ILE A 73 6.09 3.76 -3.69
N VAL A 74 6.85 4.74 -4.16
CA VAL A 74 8.20 5.03 -3.65
C VAL A 74 8.12 5.40 -2.17
N GLY A 75 7.18 6.25 -1.77
CA GLY A 75 6.97 6.63 -0.38
C GLY A 75 6.67 5.43 0.52
N VAL A 76 5.79 4.52 0.09
CA VAL A 76 5.47 3.29 0.82
C VAL A 76 6.71 2.42 1.04
N ILE A 77 7.51 2.20 -0.01
CA ILE A 77 8.74 1.41 0.07
C ILE A 77 9.75 2.05 1.04
N VAL A 78 9.95 3.37 0.93
CA VAL A 78 10.89 4.11 1.79
C VAL A 78 10.43 4.06 3.25
N VAL A 79 9.14 4.28 3.53
CA VAL A 79 8.60 4.22 4.90
C VAL A 79 8.74 2.81 5.46
N ALA A 80 8.47 1.76 4.67
CA ALA A 80 8.65 0.38 5.10
C ALA A 80 10.11 0.07 5.47
N ALA A 81 11.06 0.49 4.63
CA ALA A 81 12.49 0.32 4.90
C ALA A 81 12.93 1.08 6.16
N LEU A 82 12.47 2.33 6.33
CA LEU A 82 12.74 3.11 7.53
C LEU A 82 12.17 2.48 8.79
N LEU A 83 10.92 2.01 8.76
CA LEU A 83 10.30 1.33 9.90
C LEU A 83 11.04 0.05 10.26
N SER A 84 11.41 -0.75 9.26
CA SER A 84 12.23 -1.95 9.46
C SER A 84 13.56 -1.62 10.11
N TRP A 85 14.27 -0.61 9.60
CA TRP A 85 15.54 -0.19 10.15
C TRP A 85 15.42 0.36 11.57
N LEU A 86 14.40 1.18 11.86
CA LEU A 86 14.22 1.81 13.16
C LEU A 86 13.75 0.85 14.25
N ILE A 87 12.89 -0.12 13.91
CA ILE A 87 12.26 -1.00 14.90
C ILE A 87 13.03 -2.31 15.04
N GLU A 88 13.48 -2.89 13.94
CA GLU A 88 14.15 -4.21 13.93
C GLU A 88 15.67 -4.09 13.72
N GLY A 89 16.20 -2.90 13.42
CA GLY A 89 17.64 -2.67 13.24
C GLY A 89 18.24 -3.28 11.96
N ARG A 90 17.40 -3.90 11.12
CA ARG A 90 17.81 -4.58 9.88
C ARG A 90 16.70 -4.53 8.84
N LEU A 91 17.05 -4.79 7.59
CA LEU A 91 16.11 -4.90 6.47
C LEU A 91 15.79 -6.36 6.12
N TRP A 92 16.80 -7.22 6.24
CA TRP A 92 16.80 -8.68 6.12
C TRP A 92 17.62 -9.25 7.28
#